data_AF-B7PVR4-F1
#
_entry.id   AF-B7PVR4-F1
#
_cell.length_a   1.000
_cell.length_b   1.000
_cell.length_c   1.000
_cell.angle_alpha   90.00
_cell.angle_beta   90.00
_cell.angle_gamma   90.00
#
_symmetry.space_group_name_H-M   'P 1'
#
loop_
_entity.id
_entity.type
_entity.pdbx_description
1 polymer ?
#
loop_
_entity_poly.entity_id
_entity_poly.type
_entity_poly.pdbx_seq_one_letter_code
_entity_poly.pdbx_strand_id
1 'polypeptide(L)'
;PSGSSSGGPLQQGCVPVVPFAGPYKVQRRAANIRERKRMMSINTAFEELRCHVPTFPFEKRLSKIDTLRLAIAYIALLRELL
;
A
#
# COMPACT_ATOMS: atom_id res chain seq x y z
N PRO A 1 45.48 58.14 3.22
CA PRO A 1 44.04 57.94 2.91
C PRO A 1 43.67 56.44 3.03
N SER A 2 43.17 56.00 4.20
CA SER A 2 41.73 55.76 4.44
C SER A 2 41.13 54.83 3.36
N GLY A 3 40.94 53.52 3.58
CA GLY A 3 40.19 52.90 4.66
C GLY A 3 38.70 52.89 4.29
N SER A 4 38.13 51.72 3.98
CA SER A 4 36.73 51.35 4.24
C SER A 4 36.46 49.90 3.86
N SER A 5 36.33 49.07 4.89
CA SER A 5 35.58 47.82 4.89
C SER A 5 34.09 48.07 4.61
N SER A 6 33.42 47.12 3.95
CA SER A 6 32.02 46.83 4.27
C SER A 6 31.76 45.34 4.02
N GLY A 7 31.24 44.67 5.05
CA GLY A 7 31.02 43.25 5.07
C GLY A 7 29.54 42.89 4.97
N GLY A 8 29.31 41.69 4.41
CA GLY A 8 28.21 40.74 4.70
C GLY A 8 26.82 41.03 4.10
N PRO A 9 25.87 40.05 4.14
CA PRO A 9 26.03 38.69 4.69
C PRO A 9 25.33 37.56 3.88
N LEU A 10 25.77 36.32 4.13
CA LEU A 10 24.99 35.09 4.29
C LEU A 10 24.36 34.32 3.08
N GLN A 11 24.82 33.07 3.02
CA GLN A 11 24.05 31.83 2.79
C GLN A 11 23.52 31.57 1.37
N GLN A 12 24.37 30.95 0.55
CA GLN A 12 23.93 29.92 -0.38
C GLN A 12 23.43 28.70 0.42
N GLY A 13 22.19 28.80 0.90
CA GLY A 13 21.44 27.63 1.33
C GLY A 13 21.14 26.78 0.12
N CYS A 14 21.56 25.52 0.14
CA CYS A 14 21.00 24.47 -0.71
C CYS A 14 19.50 24.37 -0.40
N VAL A 15 18.66 25.16 -1.07
CA VAL A 15 17.22 24.91 -1.06
C VAL A 15 17.02 23.53 -1.69
N PRO A 16 16.45 22.55 -0.98
CA PRO A 16 16.07 21.32 -1.63
C PRO A 16 14.99 21.72 -2.63
N VAL A 17 15.30 21.63 -3.93
CA VAL A 17 14.31 21.69 -4.99
C VAL A 17 13.37 20.52 -4.74
N VAL A 18 12.33 20.77 -3.94
CA VAL A 18 11.14 19.94 -3.95
C VAL A 18 10.50 20.22 -5.30
N PRO A 19 10.42 19.23 -6.21
CA PRO A 19 9.70 19.44 -7.45
C PRO A 19 8.28 19.76 -7.02
N PHE A 20 7.83 21.01 -7.25
CA PHE A 20 6.47 21.45 -6.98
C PHE A 20 5.58 20.71 -7.97
N ALA A 21 5.31 19.44 -7.67
CA ALA A 21 4.35 18.65 -8.40
C ALA A 21 3.04 19.39 -8.25
N GLY A 22 2.51 19.94 -9.35
CA GLY A 22 1.29 20.76 -9.31
C GLY A 22 0.17 20.07 -8.52
N PRO A 23 -0.79 20.81 -7.94
CA PRO A 23 -1.78 20.29 -6.99
C PRO A 23 -2.50 19.03 -7.50
N TYR A 24 -2.74 18.92 -8.81
CA TYR A 24 -3.27 17.71 -9.44
C TYR A 24 -2.40 16.45 -9.26
N LYS A 25 -1.07 16.57 -9.40
CA LYS A 25 -0.12 15.47 -9.22
C LYS A 25 -0.08 15.01 -7.76
N VAL A 26 -0.17 15.94 -6.80
CA VAL A 26 -0.23 15.64 -5.36
C VAL A 26 -1.53 14.92 -5.01
N GLN A 27 -2.68 15.41 -5.50
CA GLN A 27 -3.98 14.77 -5.30
C GLN A 27 -4.03 13.36 -5.90
N ARG A 28 -3.52 13.17 -7.12
CA ARG A 28 -3.42 11.86 -7.76
C ARG A 28 -2.53 10.90 -6.97
N ARG A 29 -1.38 11.38 -6.47
CA ARG A 29 -0.49 10.58 -5.61
C ARG A 29 -1.19 10.17 -4.32
N ALA A 30 -1.90 11.10 -3.66
CA ALA A 30 -2.66 10.82 -2.45
C ALA A 30 -3.77 9.80 -2.71
N ALA A 31 -4.49 9.90 -3.83
CA ALA A 31 -5.49 8.92 -4.25
C ALA A 31 -4.89 7.52 -4.47
N ASN A 32 -3.76 7.41 -5.17
CA ASN A 32 -3.07 6.14 -5.39
C ASN A 32 -2.60 5.49 -4.07
N ILE A 33 -2.15 6.30 -3.10
CA ILE A 33 -1.76 5.81 -1.77
C ILE A 33 -2.97 5.23 -1.03
N ARG A 34 -4.12 5.91 -1.08
CA ARG A 34 -5.35 5.41 -0.45
C ARG A 34 -5.80 4.09 -1.06
N GLU A 35 -5.81 4.00 -2.39
CA GLU A 35 -6.23 2.76 -3.06
C GLU A 35 -5.26 1.61 -2.78
N ARG A 36 -3.94 1.89 -2.72
CA ARG A 36 -2.97 0.88 -2.30
C ARG A 36 -3.28 0.37 -0.88
N LYS A 37 -3.55 1.25 0.08
CA LYS A 37 -3.90 0.84 1.45
C LYS A 37 -5.16 -0.02 1.48
N ARG A 38 -6.19 0.37 0.73
CA ARG A 38 -7.42 -0.42 0.58
C ARG A 38 -7.14 -1.82 0.02
N MET A 39 -6.34 -1.90 -1.04
CA MET A 39 -5.96 -3.19 -1.64
C MET A 39 -5.13 -4.06 -0.70
N MET A 40 -4.24 -3.47 0.11
CA MET A 40 -3.50 -4.22 1.13
C MET A 40 -4.44 -4.84 2.16
N SER A 41 -5.39 -4.07 2.70
CA SER A 41 -6.41 -4.58 3.63
C SER A 41 -7.22 -5.74 3.04
N ILE A 42 -7.63 -5.63 1.76
CA ILE A 42 -8.34 -6.71 1.07
C ILE A 42 -7.46 -7.94 0.92
N ASN A 43 -6.19 -7.78 0.55
CA ASN A 43 -5.29 -8.91 0.40
C ASN A 43 -5.01 -9.60 1.74
N THR A 44 -4.89 -8.85 2.85
CA THR A 44 -4.76 -9.41 4.20
C THR A 44 -5.98 -10.26 4.57
N ALA A 45 -7.19 -9.73 4.41
CA ALA A 45 -8.42 -10.49 4.65
C ALA A 45 -8.51 -11.75 3.76
N PHE A 46 -7.94 -11.68 2.55
CA PHE A 46 -7.89 -12.82 1.66
C PHE A 46 -6.90 -13.90 2.13
N GLU A 47 -5.75 -13.52 2.70
CA GLU A 47 -4.86 -14.51 3.35
C GLU A 47 -5.52 -15.15 4.56
N GLU A 48 -6.21 -14.37 5.39
CA GLU A 48 -6.95 -14.90 6.54
C GLU A 48 -8.02 -15.90 6.10
N LEU A 49 -8.75 -15.61 5.01
CA LEU A 49 -9.69 -16.56 4.44
C LEU A 49 -8.99 -17.87 4.03
N ARG A 50 -7.82 -17.81 3.38
CA ARG A 50 -7.07 -19.02 3.00
C ARG A 50 -6.71 -19.90 4.19
N CYS A 51 -6.43 -19.32 5.36
CA CYS A 51 -6.12 -20.10 6.56
C CYS A 51 -7.32 -20.91 7.07
N HIS A 52 -8.54 -20.53 6.74
CA HIS A 52 -9.77 -21.24 7.11
C HIS A 52 -10.27 -22.20 6.03
N VAL A 53 -9.72 -22.09 4.83
CA VAL A 53 -10.07 -22.97 3.72
C VAL A 53 -9.26 -24.27 3.85
N PRO A 54 -9.90 -25.45 3.86
CA PRO A 54 -9.17 -26.71 4.01
C PRO A 54 -8.30 -26.99 2.78
N THR A 55 -6.99 -27.10 2.98
CA THR A 55 -6.00 -27.43 1.94
C THR A 55 -4.99 -28.46 2.46
N PHE A 56 -4.28 -29.13 1.56
CA PHE A 56 -3.22 -30.05 1.98
C PHE A 56 -1.99 -29.30 2.52
N PRO A 57 -1.27 -29.86 3.50
CA PRO A 57 0.02 -29.31 3.91
C PRO A 57 0.96 -29.29 2.69
N PHE A 58 1.71 -28.20 2.53
CA PHE A 58 2.63 -27.93 1.40
C PHE A 58 1.97 -27.66 0.03
N GLU A 59 0.66 -27.53 -0.02
CA GLU A 59 -0.03 -27.16 -1.25
C GLU A 59 0.30 -25.72 -1.68
N LYS A 60 0.34 -25.51 -2.99
CA LYS A 60 0.58 -24.18 -3.56
C LYS A 60 -0.49 -23.20 -3.08
N ARG A 61 -0.10 -21.96 -2.79
CA ARG A 61 -1.03 -20.88 -2.44
C ARG A 61 -2.14 -20.76 -3.49
N LEU A 62 -3.38 -20.92 -3.02
CA LEU A 62 -4.58 -20.87 -3.86
C LEU A 62 -4.76 -19.52 -4.56
N SER A 63 -5.25 -19.56 -5.79
CA SER A 63 -5.65 -18.36 -6.53
C SER A 63 -6.85 -17.67 -5.85
N LYS A 64 -7.14 -16.41 -6.22
CA LYS A 64 -8.29 -15.70 -5.65
C LYS A 64 -9.61 -16.39 -6.00
N ILE A 65 -9.76 -16.89 -7.22
CA ILE A 65 -11.01 -17.56 -7.61
C ILE A 65 -11.16 -18.90 -6.89
N ASP A 66 -10.07 -19.67 -6.78
CA ASP A 66 -10.13 -21.01 -6.16
C ASP A 66 -10.40 -20.93 -4.66
N THR A 67 -9.79 -19.95 -3.97
CA THR A 67 -10.05 -19.72 -2.54
C THR A 67 -11.53 -19.39 -2.30
N LEU A 68 -12.15 -18.55 -3.15
CA LEU A 68 -13.58 -18.21 -3.01
C LEU A 68 -14.46 -19.43 -3.28
N ARG A 69 -14.17 -20.19 -4.34
CA ARG A 69 -14.93 -21.41 -4.69
C ARG A 69 -14.86 -22.43 -3.56
N LEU A 70 -13.67 -22.68 -3.03
CA LEU A 70 -13.46 -23.67 -1.98
C LEU A 70 -14.07 -23.22 -0.65
N ALA A 71 -14.01 -21.94 -0.30
CA ALA A 71 -14.69 -21.39 0.86
C ALA A 71 -16.22 -21.58 0.80
N ILE A 72 -16.84 -21.30 -0.36
CA ILE A 72 -18.28 -21.52 -0.56
C ILE A 72 -18.63 -23.01 -0.42
N ALA A 73 -17.86 -23.89 -1.08
CA ALA A 73 -18.07 -25.33 -0.98
C ALA A 73 -17.90 -25.84 0.45
N TYR A 74 -16.92 -25.32 1.19
CA TYR A 74 -16.68 -25.71 2.58
C TYR A 74 -17.82 -25.28 3.50
N ILE A 75 -18.35 -24.06 3.35
CA ILE A 75 -19.54 -23.62 4.10
C ILE A 75 -20.74 -24.53 3.78
N ALA A 76 -20.95 -24.90 2.52
CA ALA A 76 -22.04 -25.81 2.14
C ALA A 76 -21.88 -27.19 2.78
N LEU A 77 -20.68 -27.77 2.73
CA LEU A 77 -20.37 -29.05 3.37
C LEU A 77 -20.63 -29.01 4.88
N LEU A 78 -20.17 -27.98 5.58
CA LEU A 78 -20.40 -27.84 7.02
C LEU A 78 -21.89 -27.71 7.36
N ARG A 79 -22.69 -27.09 6.48
CA ARG A 79 -24.15 -26.98 6.66
C ARG A 79 -24.89 -28.30 6.42
N GLU A 80 -24.32 -29.23 5.67
CA GLU A 80 -24.90 -30.56 5.45
C GLU A 80 -24.54 -31.54 6.58
N LEU A 81 -23.39 -31.33 7.24
CA LEU A 81 -22.89 -32.19 8.31
C LEU A 81 -23.43 -31.82 9.71
N LEU A 82 -23.85 -30.57 9.91
CA LEU A 82 -24.39 -30.03 11.18
C LEU A 82 -25.91 -29.96 11.14
#